data_AF-A0A260C314-F1
#
_entry.id   AF-A0A260C314-F1
#
_cell.length_a   1.000
_cell.length_b   1.000
_cell.length_c   1.000
_cell.angle_alpha   90.00
_cell.angle_beta   90.00
_cell.angle_gamma   90.00
#
_symmetry.space_group_name_H-M   'P 1'
#
loop_
_entity.id
_entity.type
_entity.pdbx_description
1 polymer ?
#
loop_
_entity_poly.entity_id
_entity_poly.type
_entity_poly.pdbx_seq_one_letter_code
_entity_poly.pdbx_strand_id
1 'polypeptide(L)'
;MNKPARRDGTPDRNKRQDPRRKPTAGRSDTPRDARRGDRTRDAAPRDGAPRTGAPRTGAPRAGAPRTGGRPAPRRGVEQGESFDYKPADTGINDRSNDSVPRKKPSRPKPPKPQKKQTPSTTISNAKPAKHQHTDSSPRKHVPVGEGIRLQKVLAQAGVASRRAAEELIADGRVEVDGRIVTEQGIRIDPNIAVVRVDGTRVVVKEELVHLAMNKPRGWQCTMSDDLGRPCVGDIVSERVQAGQRLFHVGRLDADTEGLLLFTNDGDLAHRLMHPSFEVSKTYLATLFGTIPRTLGKQLREGVTLDDGPVKVDGFQLLDISDGKSLVKVTLHEGRKHIVRRLFDKVGFPVGRLVRTDVGNIVLGDQRPGTLRVLGRGEIGKLYESVGL
;
A
#
# COMPACT_ATOMS: atom_id res chain seq x y z
N MET A 1 -44.23 -10.22 48.46
CA MET A 1 -45.03 -11.30 49.08
C MET A 1 -45.17 -12.44 48.10
N ASN A 2 -45.04 -13.66 48.62
CA ASN A 2 -44.97 -14.96 47.94
C ASN A 2 -46.27 -15.35 47.21
N LYS A 3 -46.10 -15.97 46.02
CA LYS A 3 -46.73 -17.21 45.45
C LYS A 3 -48.06 -17.72 46.07
N PRO A 4 -48.96 -18.36 45.28
CA PRO A 4 -48.60 -19.68 44.72
C PRO A 4 -49.15 -20.06 43.34
N ALA A 5 -48.48 -21.08 42.79
CA ALA A 5 -48.89 -21.92 41.67
C ALA A 5 -49.62 -23.18 42.18
N ARG A 6 -50.59 -23.67 41.40
CA ARG A 6 -51.01 -25.09 41.27
C ARG A 6 -51.49 -25.24 39.82
N ARG A 7 -50.87 -26.00 38.91
CA ARG A 7 -50.63 -27.47 38.86
C ARG A 7 -51.95 -28.22 38.91
N ASP A 8 -52.37 -28.74 37.75
CA ASP A 8 -52.96 -30.06 37.58
C ASP A 8 -52.91 -30.42 36.09
N GLY A 9 -52.56 -31.67 35.80
CA GLY A 9 -52.38 -32.19 34.46
C GLY A 9 -53.23 -33.43 34.20
N THR A 10 -53.36 -33.69 32.90
CA THR A 10 -53.71 -34.97 32.22
C THR A 10 -55.22 -35.25 32.01
N PRO A 11 -55.62 -36.13 31.05
CA PRO A 11 -55.99 -35.74 29.67
C PRO A 11 -57.30 -36.41 29.14
N ASP A 12 -57.80 -36.01 27.97
CA ASP A 12 -58.72 -36.84 27.12
C ASP A 12 -58.69 -36.28 25.68
N ARG A 13 -58.30 -36.94 24.58
CA ARG A 13 -58.47 -38.29 23.98
C ARG A 13 -59.80 -38.51 23.24
N ASN A 14 -59.79 -38.25 21.92
CA ASN A 14 -60.40 -39.06 20.82
C ASN A 14 -60.46 -38.20 19.53
N LYS A 15 -60.19 -38.63 18.29
CA LYS A 15 -60.17 -39.93 17.57
C LYS A 15 -59.19 -39.75 16.36
N ARG A 16 -58.22 -40.65 16.10
CA ARG A 16 -58.28 -41.78 15.12
C ARG A 16 -58.61 -41.29 13.68
N GLN A 17 -57.78 -41.40 12.63
CA GLN A 17 -57.08 -42.58 12.08
C GLN A 17 -55.94 -42.20 11.08
N ASP A 18 -54.83 -42.95 11.16
CA ASP A 18 -53.83 -43.27 10.10
C ASP A 18 -54.39 -44.51 9.30
N PRO A 19 -53.86 -45.05 8.17
CA PRO A 19 -52.51 -44.86 7.62
C PRO A 19 -52.24 -45.03 6.09
N ARG A 20 -50.99 -44.71 5.68
CA ARG A 20 -50.12 -45.32 4.62
C ARG A 20 -50.55 -45.30 3.12
N ARG A 21 -49.67 -44.75 2.27
CA ARG A 21 -48.84 -45.46 1.23
C ARG A 21 -48.17 -44.51 0.21
N LYS A 22 -46.85 -44.65 0.01
CA LYS A 22 -46.12 -44.46 -1.28
C LYS A 22 -46.09 -45.85 -2.02
N PRO A 23 -45.50 -46.09 -3.23
CA PRO A 23 -44.64 -45.28 -4.13
C PRO A 23 -44.91 -45.49 -5.67
N THR A 24 -43.89 -45.17 -6.51
CA THR A 24 -43.57 -45.53 -7.94
C THR A 24 -43.96 -44.54 -9.04
N ALA A 25 -43.33 -44.45 -10.23
CA ALA A 25 -41.95 -44.57 -10.76
C ALA A 25 -42.02 -44.27 -12.29
N GLY A 26 -40.92 -43.82 -12.91
CA GLY A 26 -40.69 -43.77 -14.37
C GLY A 26 -40.93 -42.41 -15.05
N ARG A 27 -40.27 -42.00 -16.14
CA ARG A 27 -39.30 -42.57 -17.10
C ARG A 27 -38.76 -41.37 -17.91
N SER A 28 -37.44 -41.22 -18.07
CA SER A 28 -36.65 -41.32 -19.33
C SER A 28 -36.91 -40.27 -20.45
N ASP A 29 -35.77 -39.85 -21.03
CA ASP A 29 -35.52 -39.45 -22.43
C ASP A 29 -35.33 -37.95 -22.78
N THR A 30 -34.07 -37.65 -23.10
CA THR A 30 -33.53 -36.53 -23.89
C THR A 30 -33.82 -36.71 -25.42
N PRO A 31 -33.24 -35.92 -26.34
CA PRO A 31 -33.66 -34.59 -26.81
C PRO A 31 -33.93 -34.55 -28.34
N ARG A 32 -34.61 -33.53 -28.87
CA ARG A 32 -34.61 -33.17 -30.32
C ARG A 32 -34.69 -31.65 -30.46
N ASP A 33 -33.73 -30.96 -31.07
CA ASP A 33 -33.24 -30.98 -32.47
C ASP A 33 -34.18 -30.22 -33.41
N ALA A 34 -33.74 -29.04 -33.85
CA ALA A 34 -34.07 -28.34 -35.11
C ALA A 34 -33.44 -26.92 -35.04
N ARG A 35 -32.26 -26.67 -35.63
CA ARG A 35 -31.96 -26.46 -37.06
C ARG A 35 -32.69 -25.27 -37.71
N ARG A 36 -31.87 -24.57 -38.50
CA ARG A 36 -32.18 -23.65 -39.62
C ARG A 36 -32.73 -22.28 -39.21
N GLY A 37 -32.31 -21.19 -39.82
CA GLY A 37 -31.42 -20.93 -40.96
C GLY A 37 -31.16 -19.42 -40.93
N ASP A 38 -29.93 -18.97 -41.19
CA ASP A 38 -29.36 -18.79 -42.52
C ASP A 38 -29.83 -17.49 -43.19
N ARG A 39 -28.82 -16.69 -43.60
CA ARG A 39 -28.85 -15.64 -44.65
C ARG A 39 -29.61 -14.34 -44.33
N THR A 40 -29.13 -13.12 -44.62
CA THR A 40 -27.90 -12.57 -45.23
C THR A 40 -28.07 -11.03 -45.29
N ARG A 41 -26.93 -10.34 -45.49
CA ARG A 41 -26.73 -9.08 -46.25
C ARG A 41 -26.89 -7.72 -45.55
N ASP A 42 -25.72 -7.10 -45.39
CA ASP A 42 -25.30 -5.84 -46.01
C ASP A 42 -26.13 -4.58 -45.79
N ALA A 43 -25.57 -3.63 -45.03
CA ALA A 43 -25.31 -2.27 -45.52
C ALA A 43 -24.55 -1.44 -44.47
N ALA A 44 -23.32 -1.06 -44.80
CA ALA A 44 -22.68 0.19 -44.38
C ALA A 44 -22.24 0.91 -45.68
N PRO A 45 -21.80 2.19 -45.69
CA PRO A 45 -21.76 3.21 -44.63
C PRO A 45 -22.37 4.56 -45.11
N ARG A 46 -22.49 5.57 -44.23
CA ARG A 46 -22.57 6.98 -44.69
C ARG A 46 -21.76 7.92 -43.80
N ASP A 47 -20.81 8.57 -44.47
CA ASP A 47 -20.04 9.74 -44.08
C ASP A 47 -20.93 10.96 -43.77
N GLY A 48 -20.43 11.86 -42.91
CA GLY A 48 -21.06 13.16 -42.72
C GLY A 48 -20.53 14.01 -41.56
N ALA A 49 -19.31 14.54 -41.70
CA ALA A 49 -18.86 15.81 -41.10
C ALA A 49 -18.22 16.63 -42.25
N PRO A 50 -18.23 17.98 -42.29
CA PRO A 50 -18.07 18.87 -41.13
C PRO A 50 -18.95 20.16 -41.16
N ARG A 51 -19.05 20.89 -40.05
CA ARG A 51 -19.38 22.32 -40.09
C ARG A 51 -18.48 23.15 -39.18
N THR A 52 -17.69 23.96 -39.85
CA THR A 52 -16.88 25.09 -39.41
C THR A 52 -17.79 26.27 -39.03
N GLY A 53 -17.40 27.04 -38.01
CA GLY A 53 -18.11 28.26 -37.65
C GLY A 53 -17.41 29.06 -36.55
N ALA A 54 -16.57 30.01 -36.95
CA ALA A 54 -16.14 31.19 -36.19
C ALA A 54 -15.89 32.33 -37.20
N PRO A 55 -15.84 33.63 -36.84
CA PRO A 55 -16.01 34.26 -35.52
C PRO A 55 -17.10 35.36 -35.54
N ARG A 56 -17.49 35.87 -34.36
CA ARG A 56 -18.24 37.14 -34.27
C ARG A 56 -17.52 38.14 -33.36
N THR A 57 -17.22 39.26 -33.99
CA THR A 57 -16.72 40.54 -33.51
C THR A 57 -17.77 41.25 -32.66
N GLY A 58 -17.33 42.01 -31.64
CA GLY A 58 -18.23 42.87 -30.87
C GLY A 58 -17.62 43.44 -29.59
N ALA A 59 -16.92 44.56 -29.71
CA ALA A 59 -16.72 45.59 -28.67
C ALA A 59 -16.85 46.96 -29.39
N PRO A 60 -17.01 48.15 -28.74
CA PRO A 60 -16.96 48.45 -27.30
C PRO A 60 -18.01 49.49 -26.79
N ARG A 61 -18.10 49.71 -25.47
CA ARG A 61 -18.50 50.99 -24.81
C ARG A 61 -17.81 51.03 -23.45
N ALA A 62 -16.76 51.84 -23.25
CA ALA A 62 -16.74 53.29 -22.99
C ALA A 62 -17.23 53.67 -21.57
N GLY A 63 -16.28 54.13 -20.74
CA GLY A 63 -16.48 54.66 -19.39
C GLY A 63 -15.14 54.89 -18.67
N ALA A 64 -14.47 55.99 -19.02
CA ALA A 64 -13.19 56.49 -18.46
C ALA A 64 -13.42 57.31 -17.15
N PRO A 65 -12.44 58.08 -16.63
CA PRO A 65 -11.10 57.72 -16.12
C PRO A 65 -10.82 58.32 -14.72
N ARG A 66 -9.72 57.92 -14.06
CA ARG A 66 -8.93 58.83 -13.21
C ARG A 66 -7.43 58.53 -13.30
N THR A 67 -6.72 59.45 -13.97
CA THR A 67 -5.46 60.14 -13.57
C THR A 67 -4.42 59.32 -12.79
N GLY A 68 -3.14 59.24 -13.14
CA GLY A 68 -2.29 60.04 -14.01
C GLY A 68 -0.85 59.86 -13.50
N GLY A 69 0.14 59.77 -14.39
CA GLY A 69 1.54 59.66 -14.00
C GLY A 69 2.43 58.90 -14.97
N ARG A 70 2.85 59.58 -16.04
CA ARG A 70 3.98 59.28 -16.95
C ARG A 70 4.72 60.62 -17.13
N PRO A 71 5.90 60.74 -17.78
CA PRO A 71 6.84 59.70 -18.27
C PRO A 71 8.37 60.02 -18.17
N ALA A 72 9.20 58.95 -18.26
CA ALA A 72 10.41 58.78 -19.11
C ALA A 72 11.70 59.62 -18.88
N PRO A 73 12.81 59.39 -19.65
CA PRO A 73 13.65 58.18 -19.81
C PRO A 73 15.19 58.49 -19.80
N ARG A 74 16.07 57.48 -19.94
CA ARG A 74 17.41 57.52 -20.63
C ARG A 74 18.07 56.12 -20.53
N ARG A 75 18.31 55.36 -21.61
CA ARG A 75 19.44 55.34 -22.57
C ARG A 75 20.85 55.20 -21.94
N GLY A 76 21.40 53.96 -22.00
CA GLY A 76 22.59 53.61 -22.79
C GLY A 76 24.00 53.64 -22.17
N VAL A 77 24.75 52.57 -22.51
CA VAL A 77 26.22 52.47 -22.80
C VAL A 77 27.14 51.81 -21.76
N GLU A 78 27.58 50.59 -22.15
CA GLU A 78 28.91 49.91 -22.15
C GLU A 78 29.98 49.99 -21.03
N GLN A 79 30.71 48.84 -20.96
CA GLN A 79 32.08 48.56 -20.45
C GLN A 79 32.27 48.74 -18.93
N GLY A 80 32.77 47.79 -18.13
CA GLY A 80 33.79 46.78 -18.35
C GLY A 80 34.97 47.16 -17.45
N GLU A 81 35.14 46.53 -16.29
CA GLU A 81 36.44 46.42 -15.59
C GLU A 81 36.37 45.49 -14.37
N SER A 82 37.34 44.59 -14.32
CA SER A 82 37.67 43.62 -13.28
C SER A 82 38.44 44.28 -12.13
N PHE A 83 38.14 43.94 -10.88
CA PHE A 83 39.10 44.12 -9.78
C PHE A 83 39.07 42.98 -8.77
N ASP A 84 40.24 42.39 -8.61
CA ASP A 84 40.64 41.34 -7.67
C ASP A 84 40.45 41.74 -6.20
N TYR A 85 40.14 40.75 -5.36
CA TYR A 85 40.41 40.83 -3.92
C TYR A 85 40.95 39.49 -3.39
N LYS A 86 42.16 39.54 -2.86
CA LYS A 86 42.82 38.50 -2.07
C LYS A 86 43.65 39.17 -0.94
N PRO A 87 44.02 38.44 0.11
CA PRO A 87 43.64 38.77 1.48
C PRO A 87 44.81 39.27 2.32
N ALA A 88 44.51 39.91 3.46
CA ALA A 88 45.51 40.28 4.45
C ALA A 88 45.54 39.28 5.61
N ASP A 89 46.68 38.62 5.71
CA ASP A 89 47.22 37.92 6.87
C ASP A 89 48.08 38.94 7.66
N THR A 90 48.05 38.91 8.99
CA THR A 90 49.13 39.39 9.87
C THR A 90 48.86 38.90 11.29
N GLY A 91 49.71 38.00 11.76
CA GLY A 91 49.82 37.62 13.16
C GLY A 91 50.74 38.58 13.95
N ILE A 92 50.75 38.41 15.28
CA ILE A 92 51.90 37.97 16.10
C ILE A 92 51.66 38.28 17.59
N ASN A 93 51.93 37.23 18.38
CA ASN A 93 52.19 37.07 19.82
C ASN A 93 52.59 38.28 20.69
N ASP A 94 52.20 38.31 21.97
CA ASP A 94 53.11 37.99 23.09
C ASP A 94 52.39 37.72 24.43
N ARG A 95 53.11 37.02 25.32
CA ARG A 95 52.76 36.41 26.60
C ARG A 95 52.79 37.41 27.77
N SER A 96 52.02 37.14 28.81
CA SER A 96 52.51 37.18 30.20
C SER A 96 51.56 36.43 31.16
N ASN A 97 52.18 35.92 32.21
CA ASN A 97 51.76 34.84 33.10
C ASN A 97 51.28 35.45 34.42
N ASP A 98 50.11 35.07 34.94
CA ASP A 98 49.91 34.99 36.39
C ASP A 98 48.79 34.02 36.79
N SER A 99 48.95 33.42 37.96
CA SER A 99 48.44 32.08 38.30
C SER A 99 47.60 32.06 39.58
N VAL A 100 46.33 31.62 39.49
CA VAL A 100 45.50 31.17 40.63
C VAL A 100 44.49 30.09 40.16
N PRO A 101 44.27 28.97 40.89
CA PRO A 101 43.63 27.77 40.35
C PRO A 101 42.10 27.80 40.49
N ARG A 102 41.37 27.56 39.38
CA ARG A 102 39.93 27.25 39.41
C ARG A 102 39.61 25.93 38.69
N LYS A 103 38.80 25.12 39.36
CA LYS A 103 38.36 23.75 39.06
C LYS A 103 38.06 23.49 37.59
N LYS A 104 38.64 22.42 37.04
CA LYS A 104 38.27 21.82 35.75
C LYS A 104 36.78 21.43 35.75
N PRO A 105 35.97 21.81 34.76
CA PRO A 105 34.66 21.22 34.57
C PRO A 105 34.83 19.77 34.09
N SER A 106 34.18 18.85 34.79
CA SER A 106 34.15 17.43 34.48
C SER A 106 33.56 17.18 33.09
N ARG A 107 34.33 16.48 32.27
CA ARG A 107 33.94 15.86 30.99
C ARG A 107 32.55 15.18 31.11
N PRO A 108 31.57 15.47 30.24
CA PRO A 108 30.26 14.84 30.33
C PRO A 108 30.39 13.34 30.08
N LYS A 109 29.83 12.55 31.00
CA LYS A 109 29.73 11.09 30.88
C LYS A 109 28.93 10.73 29.63
N PRO A 110 29.25 9.64 28.91
CA PRO A 110 28.43 9.17 27.82
C PRO A 110 27.00 8.90 28.34
N PRO A 111 25.96 9.25 27.57
CA PRO A 111 24.59 9.02 28.01
C PRO A 111 24.39 7.51 28.23
N LYS A 112 23.80 7.16 29.38
CA LYS A 112 23.32 5.79 29.64
C LYS A 112 22.48 5.33 28.44
N PRO A 113 22.59 4.06 28.00
CA PRO A 113 21.75 3.57 26.91
C PRO A 113 20.28 3.78 27.28
N GLN A 114 19.63 4.70 26.58
CA GLN A 114 18.20 4.91 26.71
C GLN A 114 17.53 3.62 26.28
N LYS A 115 16.68 3.10 27.16
CA LYS A 115 15.88 1.90 26.92
C LYS A 115 15.06 2.15 25.65
N LYS A 116 15.36 1.41 24.58
CA LYS A 116 14.65 1.43 23.31
C LYS A 116 13.15 1.39 23.59
N GLN A 117 12.45 2.48 23.33
CA GLN A 117 10.99 2.47 23.32
C GLN A 117 10.60 1.87 21.97
N THR A 118 10.25 0.59 22.00
CA THR A 118 9.56 -0.05 20.90
C THR A 118 8.28 0.74 20.62
N PRO A 119 8.00 1.12 19.37
CA PRO A 119 6.71 1.68 19.03
C PRO A 119 5.62 0.70 19.45
N SER A 120 4.49 1.22 19.91
CA SER A 120 3.37 0.45 20.46
C SER A 120 2.78 -0.45 19.39
N THR A 121 3.40 -1.61 19.20
CA THR A 121 2.66 -2.81 18.84
C THR A 121 1.54 -2.90 19.88
N THR A 122 0.32 -3.15 19.46
CA THR A 122 -0.70 -3.73 20.36
C THR A 122 -0.31 -5.17 20.72
N ILE A 123 0.98 -5.42 21.02
CA ILE A 123 1.36 -6.45 21.97
C ILE A 123 0.73 -5.93 23.23
N SER A 124 -0.24 -6.67 23.74
CA SER A 124 -0.61 -6.49 25.13
C SER A 124 0.69 -6.68 25.93
N ASN A 125 1.28 -5.58 26.40
CA ASN A 125 2.35 -5.60 27.40
C ASN A 125 1.78 -6.06 28.77
N ALA A 126 0.52 -6.50 28.81
CA ALA A 126 -0.02 -7.19 29.96
C ALA A 126 0.87 -8.40 30.28
N LYS A 127 1.05 -8.61 31.57
CA LYS A 127 1.63 -9.85 32.08
C LYS A 127 0.86 -11.02 31.48
N PRO A 128 1.52 -12.15 31.15
CA PRO A 128 0.84 -13.36 30.73
C PRO A 128 -0.36 -13.62 31.63
N ALA A 129 -1.49 -14.03 31.05
CA ALA A 129 -2.72 -14.24 31.81
C ALA A 129 -2.44 -15.10 33.05
N LYS A 130 -2.89 -14.62 34.22
CA LYS A 130 -2.68 -15.30 35.51
C LYS A 130 -3.28 -16.72 35.51
N HIS A 131 -4.29 -16.93 34.67
CA HIS A 131 -4.93 -18.22 34.41
C HIS A 131 -5.06 -18.40 32.90
N GLN A 132 -4.45 -19.46 32.39
CA GLN A 132 -4.62 -19.91 31.01
C GLN A 132 -5.78 -20.91 30.94
N HIS A 133 -6.49 -20.96 29.81
CA HIS A 133 -7.63 -21.87 29.63
C HIS A 133 -7.14 -23.23 29.12
N THR A 134 -6.20 -23.84 29.84
CA THR A 134 -5.66 -25.15 29.44
C THR A 134 -6.44 -26.29 30.06
N ASP A 135 -6.99 -27.17 29.23
CA ASP A 135 -7.55 -28.44 29.70
C ASP A 135 -6.41 -29.41 30.05
N SER A 136 -6.37 -29.89 31.29
CA SER A 136 -5.38 -30.85 31.79
C SER A 136 -5.64 -32.31 31.33
N SER A 137 -6.55 -32.54 30.38
CA SER A 137 -6.89 -33.87 29.90
C SER A 137 -5.89 -34.40 28.86
N PRO A 138 -5.47 -35.68 28.97
CA PRO A 138 -4.58 -36.26 28.00
C PRO A 138 -5.34 -36.60 26.71
N ARG A 139 -4.85 -36.02 25.60
CA ARG A 139 -4.97 -36.45 24.19
C ARG A 139 -6.15 -35.96 23.35
N LYS A 140 -5.76 -35.18 22.33
CA LYS A 140 -6.16 -35.23 20.90
C LYS A 140 -5.12 -34.38 20.18
N HIS A 141 -4.17 -34.93 19.42
CA HIS A 141 -3.16 -34.12 18.70
C HIS A 141 -3.82 -32.86 18.11
N VAL A 142 -3.21 -31.67 18.29
CA VAL A 142 -3.61 -30.52 17.47
C VAL A 142 -3.48 -31.01 16.03
N PRO A 143 -4.54 -30.96 15.20
CA PRO A 143 -4.48 -31.54 13.86
C PRO A 143 -3.28 -30.96 13.11
N VAL A 144 -2.23 -31.75 12.91
CA VAL A 144 -1.09 -31.39 12.08
C VAL A 144 -1.46 -31.81 10.67
N GLY A 145 -2.23 -30.99 9.96
CA GLY A 145 -2.63 -31.27 8.57
C GLY A 145 -3.92 -30.59 8.14
N GLU A 146 -3.91 -30.10 6.90
CA GLU A 146 -4.88 -29.21 6.23
C GLU A 146 -5.32 -27.97 7.03
N GLY A 147 -4.91 -26.79 6.57
CA GLY A 147 -5.30 -25.54 7.21
C GLY A 147 -4.32 -24.39 7.02
N ILE A 148 -4.63 -23.29 7.67
CA ILE A 148 -3.86 -22.05 7.62
C ILE A 148 -2.82 -22.05 8.74
N ARG A 149 -1.60 -21.64 8.45
CA ARG A 149 -0.54 -21.47 9.46
C ARG A 149 -1.01 -20.55 10.60
N LEU A 150 -0.80 -20.96 11.85
CA LEU A 150 -1.28 -20.25 13.04
C LEU A 150 -0.84 -18.78 13.06
N GLN A 151 0.41 -18.48 12.69
CA GLN A 151 0.88 -17.09 12.61
C GLN A 151 0.21 -16.27 11.49
N LYS A 152 -0.30 -16.90 10.41
CA LYS A 152 -1.14 -16.22 9.40
C LYS A 152 -2.51 -15.90 10.01
N VAL A 153 -3.13 -16.83 10.75
CA VAL A 153 -4.42 -16.62 11.42
C VAL A 153 -4.33 -15.48 12.43
N LEU A 154 -3.33 -15.49 13.31
CA LEU A 154 -3.10 -14.42 14.29
C LEU A 154 -2.87 -13.06 13.61
N ALA A 155 -2.15 -13.03 12.50
CA ALA A 155 -1.94 -11.80 11.74
C ALA A 155 -3.21 -11.28 11.07
N GLN A 156 -4.01 -12.16 10.47
CA GLN A 156 -5.31 -11.82 9.86
C GLN A 156 -6.31 -11.30 10.90
N ALA A 157 -6.30 -11.87 12.11
CA ALA A 157 -7.09 -11.38 13.23
C ALA A 157 -6.56 -10.07 13.85
N GLY A 158 -5.48 -9.51 13.31
CA GLY A 158 -4.92 -8.22 13.74
C GLY A 158 -4.07 -8.28 15.02
N VAL A 159 -3.83 -9.47 15.59
CA VAL A 159 -3.12 -9.65 16.87
C VAL A 159 -1.68 -9.16 16.78
N ALA A 160 -0.93 -9.66 15.81
CA ALA A 160 0.50 -9.40 15.66
C ALA A 160 0.92 -9.43 14.18
N SER A 161 2.11 -8.94 13.84
CA SER A 161 2.68 -9.22 12.51
C SER A 161 2.95 -10.72 12.43
N ARG A 162 3.14 -11.29 11.24
CA ARG A 162 3.45 -12.74 11.14
C ARG A 162 4.68 -13.14 11.97
N ARG A 163 5.72 -12.31 11.98
CA ARG A 163 6.94 -12.54 12.77
C ARG A 163 6.72 -12.35 14.27
N ALA A 164 6.04 -11.27 14.66
CA ALA A 164 5.70 -11.07 16.07
C ALA A 164 4.73 -12.15 16.59
N ALA A 165 3.88 -12.71 15.73
CA ALA A 165 3.05 -13.86 16.07
C ALA A 165 3.88 -15.13 16.31
N GLU A 166 4.97 -15.34 15.55
CA GLU A 166 5.91 -16.43 15.80
C GLU A 166 6.63 -16.27 17.14
N GLU A 167 6.98 -15.04 17.53
CA GLU A 167 7.51 -14.74 18.86
C GLU A 167 6.50 -15.04 19.96
N LEU A 168 5.23 -14.62 19.81
CA LEU A 168 4.16 -14.93 20.76
C LEU A 168 3.94 -16.44 20.93
N ILE A 169 4.02 -17.19 19.83
CA ILE A 169 3.94 -18.65 19.85
C ILE A 169 5.13 -19.21 20.63
N ALA A 170 6.36 -18.81 20.28
CA ALA A 170 7.57 -19.28 20.95
C ALA A 170 7.57 -18.99 22.47
N ASP A 171 7.00 -17.86 22.88
CA ASP A 171 6.84 -17.45 24.28
C ASP A 171 5.73 -18.23 25.03
N GLY A 172 5.01 -19.13 24.37
CA GLY A 172 3.93 -19.91 24.98
C GLY A 172 2.70 -19.07 25.35
N ARG A 173 2.50 -17.94 24.67
CA ARG A 173 1.38 -17.01 24.91
C ARG A 173 0.13 -17.33 24.09
N VAL A 174 0.24 -18.30 23.18
CA VAL A 174 -0.84 -18.69 22.26
C VAL A 174 -1.39 -20.05 22.67
N GLU A 175 -2.71 -20.11 22.82
CA GLU A 175 -3.45 -21.34 23.07
C GLU A 175 -4.31 -21.69 21.84
N VAL A 176 -4.34 -22.97 21.48
CA VAL A 176 -5.24 -23.52 20.45
C VAL A 176 -6.01 -24.68 21.09
N ASP A 177 -7.35 -24.60 21.06
CA ASP A 177 -8.25 -25.61 21.64
C ASP A 177 -7.88 -25.98 23.09
N GLY A 178 -7.54 -24.94 23.87
CA GLY A 178 -7.16 -25.10 25.28
C GLY A 178 -5.78 -25.72 25.50
N ARG A 179 -4.84 -25.55 24.57
CA ARG A 179 -3.45 -25.98 24.74
C ARG A 179 -2.46 -24.93 24.31
N ILE A 180 -1.44 -24.70 25.13
CA ILE A 180 -0.32 -23.83 24.78
C ILE A 180 0.41 -24.43 23.59
N VAL A 181 0.59 -23.61 22.55
CA VAL A 181 1.38 -23.95 21.38
C VAL A 181 2.68 -23.16 21.42
N THR A 182 3.80 -23.87 21.40
CA THR A 182 5.16 -23.31 21.28
C THR A 182 5.86 -23.70 19.98
N GLU A 183 5.37 -24.72 19.30
CA GLU A 183 5.92 -25.21 18.05
C GLU A 183 5.56 -24.28 16.89
N GLN A 184 6.56 -23.89 16.09
CA GLN A 184 6.33 -23.10 14.88
C GLN A 184 5.79 -23.97 13.75
N GLY A 185 4.99 -23.37 12.87
CA GLY A 185 4.51 -24.04 11.66
C GLY A 185 3.22 -24.84 11.81
N ILE A 186 2.61 -24.86 13.01
CA ILE A 186 1.27 -25.43 13.22
C ILE A 186 0.28 -24.80 12.25
N ARG A 187 -0.58 -25.65 11.68
CA ARG A 187 -1.70 -25.27 10.82
C ARG A 187 -3.01 -25.56 11.54
N ILE A 188 -3.96 -24.65 11.39
CA ILE A 188 -5.29 -24.75 11.99
C ILE A 188 -6.35 -24.31 10.98
N ASP A 189 -7.56 -24.81 11.15
CA ASP A 189 -8.74 -24.22 10.52
C ASP A 189 -9.33 -23.15 11.46
N PRO A 190 -9.32 -21.85 11.09
CA PRO A 190 -9.85 -20.79 11.94
C PRO A 190 -11.36 -20.87 12.18
N ASN A 191 -12.11 -21.64 11.38
CA ASN A 191 -13.56 -21.81 11.55
C ASN A 191 -13.89 -22.85 12.64
N ILE A 192 -12.97 -23.76 12.91
CA ILE A 192 -13.16 -24.88 13.84
C ILE A 192 -12.37 -24.64 15.13
N ALA A 193 -11.11 -24.26 15.01
CA ALA A 193 -10.19 -24.15 16.14
C ALA A 193 -10.45 -22.89 16.97
N VAL A 194 -10.42 -23.04 18.30
CA VAL A 194 -10.51 -21.93 19.25
C VAL A 194 -9.12 -21.43 19.59
N VAL A 195 -8.73 -20.29 19.02
CA VAL A 195 -7.44 -19.65 19.30
C VAL A 195 -7.60 -18.59 20.40
N ARG A 196 -6.68 -18.58 21.37
CA ARG A 196 -6.56 -17.53 22.38
C ARG A 196 -5.13 -17.01 22.44
N VAL A 197 -4.97 -15.74 22.76
CA VAL A 197 -3.68 -15.12 23.09
C VAL A 197 -3.82 -14.46 24.45
N ASP A 198 -2.97 -14.88 25.39
CA ASP A 198 -3.05 -14.48 26.81
C ASP A 198 -4.49 -14.59 27.36
N GLY A 199 -5.13 -15.75 27.14
CA GLY A 199 -6.52 -16.03 27.58
C GLY A 199 -7.63 -15.35 26.77
N THR A 200 -7.33 -14.34 25.96
CA THR A 200 -8.33 -13.62 25.14
C THR A 200 -8.60 -14.37 23.84
N ARG A 201 -9.86 -14.66 23.54
CA ARG A 201 -10.24 -15.34 22.29
C ARG A 201 -9.95 -14.44 21.08
N VAL A 202 -9.24 -15.01 20.13
CA VAL A 202 -8.95 -14.38 18.84
C VAL A 202 -10.12 -14.67 17.89
N VAL A 203 -10.69 -13.62 17.31
CA VAL A 203 -11.73 -13.72 16.29
C VAL A 203 -11.15 -13.17 15.00
N VAL A 204 -11.16 -13.97 13.94
CA VAL A 204 -10.77 -13.51 12.60
C VAL A 204 -11.91 -12.66 12.07
N LYS A 205 -11.65 -11.37 11.82
CA LYS A 205 -12.60 -10.50 11.14
C LYS A 205 -12.51 -10.79 9.64
N GLU A 206 -13.65 -11.06 9.01
CA GLU A 206 -13.74 -11.38 7.58
C GLU A 206 -13.78 -10.14 6.68
N GLU A 207 -13.89 -8.94 7.25
CA GLU A 207 -14.01 -7.71 6.47
C GLU A 207 -12.69 -7.38 5.76
N LEU A 208 -12.66 -7.61 4.45
CA LEU A 208 -11.56 -7.19 3.59
C LEU A 208 -11.60 -5.68 3.35
N VAL A 209 -10.44 -5.06 3.49
CA VAL A 209 -10.23 -3.63 3.31
C VAL A 209 -9.14 -3.45 2.27
N HIS A 210 -9.39 -2.60 1.29
CA HIS A 210 -8.44 -2.24 0.24
C HIS A 210 -8.41 -0.73 0.08
N LEU A 211 -7.26 -0.11 0.31
CA LEU A 211 -7.06 1.33 0.22
C LEU A 211 -5.98 1.66 -0.81
N ALA A 212 -6.07 2.87 -1.38
CA ALA A 212 -5.02 3.49 -2.16
C ALA A 212 -4.57 4.79 -1.47
N MET A 213 -3.26 4.96 -1.34
CA MET A 213 -2.61 6.17 -0.84
C MET A 213 -1.82 6.83 -1.96
N ASN A 214 -1.86 8.16 -2.01
CA ASN A 214 -0.80 8.93 -2.66
C ASN A 214 0.31 9.15 -1.63
N LYS A 215 1.34 8.30 -1.62
CA LYS A 215 2.46 8.41 -0.69
C LYS A 215 3.21 9.74 -0.94
N PRO A 216 3.37 10.60 0.09
CA PRO A 216 4.18 11.79 -0.05
C PRO A 216 5.68 11.48 -0.18
N ARG A 217 6.42 12.41 -0.77
CA ARG A 217 7.88 12.39 -0.81
C ARG A 217 8.45 12.54 0.60
N GLY A 218 9.54 11.85 0.89
CA GLY A 218 10.23 11.86 2.19
C GLY A 218 9.70 10.84 3.20
N TRP A 219 8.52 10.25 2.96
CA TRP A 219 7.91 9.29 3.88
C TRP A 219 8.46 7.87 3.67
N GLN A 220 8.66 7.14 4.77
CA GLN A 220 9.11 5.75 4.73
C GLN A 220 7.97 4.80 4.44
N CYS A 221 8.20 3.82 3.54
CA CYS A 221 7.23 2.76 3.28
C CYS A 221 7.40 1.64 4.33
N THR A 222 6.95 1.92 5.55
CA THR A 222 6.85 0.98 6.67
C THR A 222 5.60 1.30 7.50
N MET A 223 5.05 0.30 8.19
CA MET A 223 3.94 0.49 9.14
C MET A 223 4.41 1.06 10.48
N SER A 224 5.72 1.03 10.75
CA SER A 224 6.34 1.58 11.96
C SER A 224 7.82 1.83 11.67
N ASP A 225 8.36 2.98 12.09
CA ASP A 225 9.77 3.34 11.91
C ASP A 225 10.49 3.50 13.25
N ASP A 226 11.50 2.67 13.51
CA ASP A 226 12.26 2.67 14.77
C ASP A 226 13.14 3.92 14.95
N LEU A 227 13.40 4.67 13.87
CA LEU A 227 14.20 5.89 13.87
C LEU A 227 13.34 7.16 13.97
N GLY A 228 12.03 7.02 14.14
CA GLY A 228 11.09 8.14 14.29
C GLY A 228 10.92 8.98 13.03
N ARG A 229 11.25 8.45 11.84
CA ARG A 229 11.03 9.14 10.57
C ARG A 229 9.56 9.01 10.16
N PRO A 230 8.97 10.02 9.48
CA PRO A 230 7.60 9.93 8.99
C PRO A 230 7.40 8.67 8.14
N CYS A 231 6.40 7.86 8.47
CA CYS A 231 6.14 6.60 7.78
C CYS A 231 4.68 6.45 7.38
N VAL A 232 4.41 5.66 6.34
CA VAL A 232 3.03 5.47 5.85
C VAL A 232 2.10 4.89 6.91
N GLY A 233 2.64 4.17 7.90
CA GLY A 233 1.91 3.71 9.07
C GLY A 233 1.25 4.83 9.88
N ASP A 234 1.88 6.00 9.97
CA ASP A 234 1.34 7.15 10.71
C ASP A 234 0.07 7.69 10.02
N ILE A 235 0.07 7.78 8.68
CA ILE A 235 -1.11 8.22 7.92
C ILE A 235 -2.25 7.19 8.00
N VAL A 236 -1.91 5.90 7.99
CA VAL A 236 -2.92 4.82 8.05
C VAL A 236 -3.55 4.76 9.43
N SER A 237 -2.77 4.89 10.50
CA SER A 237 -3.26 4.78 11.88
C SER A 237 -4.20 5.93 12.26
N GLU A 238 -4.00 7.13 11.72
CA GLU A 238 -4.90 8.27 11.92
C GLU A 238 -6.29 8.08 11.29
N ARG A 239 -6.42 7.25 10.24
CA ARG A 239 -7.63 7.19 9.40
C ARG A 239 -8.37 5.86 9.43
N VAL A 240 -7.71 4.78 9.88
CA VAL A 240 -8.30 3.44 9.93
C VAL A 240 -8.72 3.11 11.36
N GLN A 241 -9.90 2.53 11.51
CA GLN A 241 -10.44 2.17 12.82
C GLN A 241 -9.54 1.16 13.55
N ALA A 242 -9.50 1.28 14.88
CA ALA A 242 -8.78 0.35 15.73
C ALA A 242 -9.21 -1.11 15.45
N GLY A 243 -8.23 -1.98 15.14
CA GLY A 243 -8.44 -3.41 14.92
C GLY A 243 -8.49 -3.88 13.46
N GLN A 244 -8.38 -2.99 12.46
CA GLN A 244 -8.12 -3.39 11.07
C GLN A 244 -6.64 -3.21 10.76
N ARG A 245 -5.88 -4.32 10.79
CA ARG A 245 -4.44 -4.30 10.56
C ARG A 245 -4.12 -4.37 9.07
N LEU A 246 -3.98 -3.21 8.44
CA LEU A 246 -3.54 -3.12 7.06
C LEU A 246 -2.02 -3.25 6.93
N PHE A 247 -1.58 -3.69 5.75
CA PHE A 247 -0.19 -3.66 5.32
C PHE A 247 -0.10 -3.11 3.91
N HIS A 248 1.05 -2.51 3.57
CA HIS A 248 1.31 -1.96 2.25
C HIS A 248 1.58 -3.07 1.22
N VAL A 249 1.11 -2.86 -0.02
CA VAL A 249 1.36 -3.75 -1.15
C VAL A 249 2.55 -3.21 -1.95
N GLY A 250 3.67 -3.92 -1.83
CA GLY A 250 4.95 -3.49 -2.37
C GLY A 250 5.54 -2.34 -1.55
N ARG A 251 6.60 -1.72 -2.07
CA ARG A 251 7.23 -0.57 -1.43
C ARG A 251 7.48 0.53 -2.45
N LEU A 252 7.56 1.75 -1.94
CA LEU A 252 8.11 2.91 -2.65
C LEU A 252 9.26 3.46 -1.82
N ASP A 253 10.30 3.92 -2.50
CA ASP A 253 11.45 4.55 -1.85
C ASP A 253 11.01 5.85 -1.17
N ALA A 254 11.80 6.29 -0.19
CA ALA A 254 11.47 7.50 0.57
C ALA A 254 11.31 8.71 -0.35
N ASP A 255 12.18 8.84 -1.35
CA ASP A 255 12.20 9.92 -2.33
C ASP A 255 11.20 9.76 -3.49
N THR A 256 10.41 8.67 -3.49
CA THR A 256 9.43 8.34 -4.52
C THR A 256 8.02 8.59 -4.01
N GLU A 257 7.22 9.22 -4.85
CA GLU A 257 5.84 9.63 -4.58
C GLU A 257 4.84 8.67 -5.25
N GLY A 258 3.56 8.82 -4.91
CA GLY A 258 2.47 8.27 -5.70
C GLY A 258 1.81 7.03 -5.12
N LEU A 259 1.14 6.27 -5.99
CA LEU A 259 0.20 5.23 -5.64
C LEU A 259 0.84 4.11 -4.83
N LEU A 260 0.35 3.89 -3.61
CA LEU A 260 0.67 2.76 -2.76
C LEU A 260 -0.62 2.14 -2.26
N LEU A 261 -0.80 0.84 -2.49
CA LEU A 261 -2.00 0.12 -2.04
C LEU A 261 -1.80 -0.41 -0.63
N PHE A 262 -2.88 -0.54 0.12
CA PHE A 262 -2.92 -1.15 1.44
C PHE A 262 -4.07 -2.15 1.51
N THR A 263 -3.85 -3.27 2.16
CA THR A 263 -4.92 -4.25 2.39
C THR A 263 -4.65 -5.13 3.61
N ASN A 264 -5.68 -5.80 4.11
CA ASN A 264 -5.57 -6.95 5.01
C ASN A 264 -5.71 -8.30 4.28
N ASP A 265 -5.96 -8.30 2.96
CA ASP A 265 -5.94 -9.48 2.11
C ASP A 265 -4.50 -9.87 1.75
N GLY A 266 -3.97 -10.85 2.48
CA GLY A 266 -2.60 -11.32 2.30
C GLY A 266 -2.37 -12.05 0.98
N ASP A 267 -3.42 -12.67 0.43
CA ASP A 267 -3.29 -13.49 -0.78
C ASP A 267 -3.28 -12.58 -2.01
N LEU A 268 -4.18 -11.59 -2.08
CA LEU A 268 -4.12 -10.54 -3.10
C LEU A 268 -2.79 -9.78 -3.06
N ALA A 269 -2.38 -9.32 -1.88
CA ALA A 269 -1.14 -8.55 -1.76
C ALA A 269 0.10 -9.34 -2.17
N HIS A 270 0.16 -10.63 -1.80
CA HIS A 270 1.24 -11.51 -2.24
C HIS A 270 1.30 -11.57 -3.76
N ARG A 271 0.17 -11.80 -4.44
CA ARG A 271 0.16 -11.91 -5.90
C ARG A 271 0.51 -10.59 -6.59
N LEU A 272 0.01 -9.45 -6.09
CA LEU A 272 0.36 -8.13 -6.62
C LEU A 272 1.85 -7.77 -6.48
N MET A 273 2.53 -8.31 -5.46
CA MET A 273 3.95 -8.06 -5.21
C MET A 273 4.87 -9.06 -5.91
N HIS A 274 4.43 -10.30 -6.09
CA HIS A 274 5.29 -11.38 -6.52
C HIS A 274 5.60 -11.28 -8.03
N PRO A 275 6.88 -11.36 -8.45
CA PRO A 275 7.27 -11.13 -9.84
C PRO A 275 6.57 -12.04 -10.86
N SER A 276 6.21 -13.28 -10.47
CA SER A 276 5.57 -14.25 -11.37
C SER A 276 4.18 -13.85 -11.89
N PHE A 277 3.52 -12.89 -11.25
CA PHE A 277 2.22 -12.39 -11.71
C PHE A 277 2.35 -11.17 -12.63
N GLU A 278 3.58 -10.69 -12.85
CA GLU A 278 3.92 -9.66 -13.83
C GLU A 278 3.03 -8.40 -13.78
N VAL A 279 2.55 -8.05 -12.58
CA VAL A 279 1.64 -6.91 -12.40
C VAL A 279 2.35 -5.62 -12.77
N SER A 280 1.85 -4.95 -13.79
CA SER A 280 2.44 -3.73 -14.33
C SER A 280 2.38 -2.56 -13.33
N LYS A 281 3.42 -1.74 -13.35
CA LYS A 281 3.55 -0.53 -12.52
C LYS A 281 3.99 0.59 -13.44
N THR A 282 3.20 1.65 -13.49
CA THR A 282 3.50 2.81 -14.33
C THR A 282 3.97 3.97 -13.48
N TYR A 283 5.02 4.62 -13.95
CA TYR A 283 5.65 5.75 -13.29
C TYR A 283 5.72 6.93 -14.24
N LEU A 284 5.50 8.11 -13.67
CA LEU A 284 5.84 9.39 -14.26
C LEU A 284 7.22 9.80 -13.70
N ALA A 285 8.22 9.92 -14.59
CA ALA A 285 9.57 10.29 -14.24
C ALA A 285 9.96 11.61 -14.90
N THR A 286 10.48 12.54 -14.09
CA THR A 286 11.14 13.75 -14.56
C THR A 286 12.64 13.49 -14.61
N LEU A 287 13.19 13.44 -15.81
CA LEU A 287 14.60 13.16 -16.09
C LEU A 287 15.36 14.46 -16.29
N PHE A 288 16.62 14.49 -15.88
CA PHE A 288 17.52 15.57 -16.27
C PHE A 288 18.06 15.33 -17.68
N GLY A 289 18.08 16.39 -18.50
CA GLY A 289 18.48 16.36 -19.89
C GLY A 289 17.31 16.20 -20.87
N THR A 290 17.62 16.46 -22.14
CA THR A 290 16.73 16.26 -23.28
C THR A 290 16.94 14.85 -23.81
N ILE A 291 15.95 13.98 -23.66
CA ILE A 291 16.07 12.59 -24.12
C ILE A 291 15.87 12.46 -25.64
N PRO A 292 16.61 11.57 -26.31
CA PRO A 292 16.37 11.28 -27.71
C PRO A 292 15.10 10.45 -27.88
N ARG A 293 14.39 10.63 -29.01
CA ARG A 293 13.18 9.86 -29.35
C ARG A 293 13.43 8.35 -29.44
N THR A 294 14.68 7.95 -29.69
CA THR A 294 15.11 6.54 -29.80
C THR A 294 15.24 5.85 -28.45
N LEU A 295 15.33 6.59 -27.33
CA LEU A 295 15.56 6.02 -26.01
C LEU A 295 14.49 4.97 -25.64
N GLY A 296 13.23 5.24 -25.96
CA GLY A 296 12.15 4.30 -25.69
C GLY A 296 12.28 2.96 -26.43
N LYS A 297 12.96 2.92 -27.58
CA LYS A 297 13.26 1.67 -28.30
C LYS A 297 14.37 0.90 -27.58
N GLN A 298 15.45 1.59 -27.22
CA GLN A 298 16.56 1.01 -26.45
C GLN A 298 16.08 0.39 -25.12
N LEU A 299 15.20 1.08 -24.38
CA LEU A 299 14.66 0.58 -23.11
C LEU A 299 13.77 -0.66 -23.28
N ARG A 300 13.10 -0.80 -24.43
CA ARG A 300 12.27 -1.99 -24.77
C ARG A 300 13.12 -3.18 -25.22
N GLU A 301 14.21 -2.93 -25.94
CA GLU A 301 15.20 -3.96 -26.31
C GLU A 301 15.89 -4.54 -25.07
N GLY A 302 16.14 -3.67 -24.08
CA GLY A 302 16.57 -4.02 -22.74
C GLY A 302 17.91 -3.37 -22.36
N VAL A 303 18.10 -3.18 -21.06
CA VAL A 303 19.32 -2.59 -20.49
C VAL A 303 19.84 -3.50 -19.39
N THR A 304 21.12 -3.84 -19.43
CA THR A 304 21.76 -4.64 -18.39
C THR A 304 22.17 -3.74 -17.22
N LEU A 305 21.57 -4.01 -16.05
CA LEU A 305 22.00 -3.46 -14.77
C LEU A 305 22.89 -4.44 -14.03
N ASP A 306 23.47 -4.00 -12.91
CA ASP A 306 24.40 -4.81 -12.09
C ASP A 306 23.77 -6.10 -11.54
N ASP A 307 22.44 -6.10 -11.36
CA ASP A 307 21.66 -7.25 -10.88
C ASP A 307 20.89 -7.97 -12.00
N GLY A 308 21.23 -7.72 -13.27
CA GLY A 308 20.70 -8.41 -14.44
C GLY A 308 19.92 -7.53 -15.43
N PRO A 309 19.47 -8.11 -16.56
CA PRO A 309 18.78 -7.37 -17.62
C PRO A 309 17.41 -6.84 -17.19
N VAL A 310 17.06 -5.65 -17.66
CA VAL A 310 15.77 -4.96 -17.46
C VAL A 310 15.14 -4.71 -18.81
N LYS A 311 13.82 -4.88 -18.92
CA LYS A 311 13.05 -4.41 -20.07
C LYS A 311 11.89 -3.55 -19.59
N VAL A 312 11.62 -2.50 -20.36
CA VAL A 312 10.46 -1.63 -20.16
C VAL A 312 9.32 -2.12 -21.04
N ASP A 313 8.13 -2.28 -20.46
CA ASP A 313 6.93 -2.72 -21.19
C ASP A 313 6.31 -1.57 -21.99
N GLY A 314 6.37 -0.36 -21.44
CA GLY A 314 5.79 0.83 -22.04
C GLY A 314 6.64 2.07 -21.78
N PHE A 315 6.84 2.88 -22.82
CA PHE A 315 7.58 4.13 -22.73
C PHE A 315 6.89 5.21 -23.56
N GLN A 316 6.66 6.36 -22.96
CA GLN A 316 6.10 7.52 -23.65
C GLN A 316 6.81 8.79 -23.17
N LEU A 317 7.34 9.56 -24.11
CA LEU A 317 7.77 10.93 -23.86
C LEU A 317 6.55 11.84 -23.86
N LEU A 318 6.32 12.57 -22.77
CA LEU A 318 5.16 13.45 -22.60
C LEU A 318 5.50 14.91 -22.85
N ASP A 319 6.64 15.36 -22.35
CA ASP A 319 7.08 16.74 -22.47
C ASP A 319 8.61 16.87 -22.42
N ILE A 320 9.14 17.89 -23.07
CA ILE A 320 10.54 18.32 -22.96
C ILE A 320 10.53 19.83 -22.73
N SER A 321 11.02 20.24 -21.56
CA SER A 321 11.05 21.65 -21.15
C SER A 321 12.20 21.90 -20.19
N ASP A 322 12.84 23.07 -20.29
CA ASP A 322 13.88 23.55 -19.36
C ASP A 322 15.02 22.55 -19.09
N GLY A 323 15.48 21.85 -20.14
CA GLY A 323 16.54 20.85 -20.02
C GLY A 323 16.13 19.61 -19.19
N LYS A 324 14.83 19.35 -19.06
CA LYS A 324 14.26 18.17 -18.44
C LYS A 324 13.30 17.47 -19.40
N SER A 325 13.14 16.17 -19.18
CA SER A 325 12.20 15.37 -19.96
C SER A 325 11.20 14.69 -19.03
N LEU A 326 9.91 14.83 -19.31
CA LEU A 326 8.85 14.13 -18.60
C LEU A 326 8.47 12.87 -19.38
N VAL A 327 8.63 11.72 -18.74
CA VAL A 327 8.33 10.42 -19.36
C VAL A 327 7.37 9.60 -18.52
N LYS A 328 6.56 8.80 -19.20
CA LYS A 328 5.80 7.71 -18.61
C LYS A 328 6.51 6.39 -18.94
N VAL A 329 6.79 5.60 -17.91
CA VAL A 329 7.48 4.31 -18.02
C VAL A 329 6.67 3.23 -17.29
N THR A 330 6.49 2.07 -17.91
CA THR A 330 5.78 0.93 -17.33
C THR A 330 6.70 -0.27 -17.22
N LEU A 331 6.75 -0.89 -16.04
CA LEU A 331 7.48 -2.13 -15.78
C LEU A 331 6.65 -3.09 -14.91
N HIS A 332 6.77 -4.39 -15.15
CA HIS A 332 6.20 -5.43 -14.29
C HIS A 332 7.10 -5.78 -13.08
N GLU A 333 8.41 -5.54 -13.18
CA GLU A 333 9.37 -5.84 -12.10
C GLU A 333 9.48 -4.74 -11.03
N GLY A 334 9.91 -5.14 -9.83
CA GLY A 334 9.99 -4.27 -8.64
C GLY A 334 11.34 -4.32 -7.92
N ARG A 335 12.45 -4.48 -8.65
CA ARG A 335 13.81 -4.49 -8.07
C ARG A 335 14.12 -3.14 -7.39
N LYS A 336 15.06 -3.15 -6.44
CA LYS A 336 15.42 -1.95 -5.66
C LYS A 336 15.83 -0.81 -6.60
N HIS A 337 15.17 0.34 -6.45
CA HIS A 337 15.43 1.57 -7.22
C HIS A 337 15.47 1.37 -8.74
N ILE A 338 14.71 0.41 -9.29
CA ILE A 338 14.89 -0.07 -10.66
C ILE A 338 14.78 1.03 -11.72
N VAL A 339 13.76 1.89 -11.61
CA VAL A 339 13.53 3.00 -12.54
C VAL A 339 14.69 4.00 -12.50
N ARG A 340 15.16 4.35 -11.30
CA ARG A 340 16.27 5.29 -11.12
C ARG A 340 17.55 4.73 -11.72
N ARG A 341 17.89 3.47 -11.41
CA ARG A 341 19.09 2.80 -11.93
C ARG A 341 19.03 2.63 -13.45
N LEU A 342 17.87 2.29 -13.99
CA LEU A 342 17.66 2.15 -15.43
C LEU A 342 17.99 3.45 -16.16
N PHE A 343 17.41 4.56 -15.71
CA PHE A 343 17.59 5.86 -16.34
C PHE A 343 18.98 6.45 -16.11
N ASP A 344 19.58 6.21 -14.94
CA ASP A 344 20.97 6.58 -14.66
C ASP A 344 21.95 5.85 -15.61
N LYS A 345 21.73 4.54 -15.84
CA LYS A 345 22.55 3.71 -16.74
C LYS A 345 22.55 4.21 -18.18
N VAL A 346 21.44 4.79 -18.65
CA VAL A 346 21.31 5.35 -20.00
C VAL A 346 21.66 6.85 -20.06
N GLY A 347 22.17 7.42 -18.97
CA GLY A 347 22.69 8.80 -18.93
C GLY A 347 21.67 9.90 -18.61
N PHE A 348 20.47 9.55 -18.15
CA PHE A 348 19.38 10.50 -17.90
C PHE A 348 18.84 10.36 -16.47
N PRO A 349 19.58 10.81 -15.43
CA PRO A 349 19.19 10.56 -14.04
C PRO A 349 17.81 11.13 -13.68
N VAL A 350 17.09 10.41 -12.81
CA VAL A 350 15.71 10.73 -12.40
C VAL A 350 15.72 11.76 -11.26
N GLY A 351 15.19 12.96 -11.51
CA GLY A 351 15.01 14.00 -10.49
C GLY A 351 13.75 13.80 -9.65
N ARG A 352 12.62 13.48 -10.28
CA ARG A 352 11.34 13.20 -9.60
C ARG A 352 10.71 11.92 -10.15
N LEU A 353 10.14 11.11 -9.26
CA LEU A 353 9.51 9.85 -9.62
C LEU A 353 8.18 9.73 -8.88
N VAL A 354 7.10 9.51 -9.64
CA VAL A 354 5.74 9.32 -9.11
C VAL A 354 5.18 8.04 -9.70
N ARG A 355 4.81 7.07 -8.86
CA ARG A 355 4.05 5.91 -9.34
C ARG A 355 2.60 6.31 -9.56
N THR A 356 2.14 6.25 -10.80
CA THR A 356 0.78 6.66 -11.17
C THR A 356 -0.18 5.49 -11.21
N ASP A 357 0.32 4.28 -11.47
CA ASP A 357 -0.54 3.11 -11.67
C ASP A 357 0.07 1.84 -11.05
N VAL A 358 -0.79 0.97 -10.53
CA VAL A 358 -0.48 -0.39 -10.09
C VAL A 358 -1.55 -1.30 -10.64
N GLY A 359 -1.19 -2.12 -11.64
CA GLY A 359 -2.15 -2.86 -12.44
C GLY A 359 -3.20 -1.91 -13.02
N ASN A 360 -4.48 -2.17 -12.71
CA ASN A 360 -5.60 -1.36 -13.17
C ASN A 360 -5.97 -0.19 -12.24
N ILE A 361 -5.25 -0.02 -11.14
CA ILE A 361 -5.52 1.07 -10.19
C ILE A 361 -4.71 2.29 -10.58
N VAL A 362 -5.41 3.40 -10.72
CA VAL A 362 -4.84 4.70 -11.09
C VAL A 362 -4.81 5.63 -9.88
N LEU A 363 -3.79 6.47 -9.81
CA LEU A 363 -3.64 7.52 -8.80
C LEU A 363 -4.68 8.63 -8.98
N GLY A 364 -4.95 9.02 -10.23
CA GLY A 364 -5.82 10.14 -10.57
C GLY A 364 -5.36 11.46 -9.93
N ASP A 365 -6.32 12.30 -9.52
CA ASP A 365 -6.07 13.61 -8.91
C ASP A 365 -5.91 13.56 -7.38
N GLN A 366 -5.62 12.37 -6.84
CA GLN A 366 -5.50 12.16 -5.40
C GLN A 366 -4.34 12.99 -4.82
N ARG A 367 -4.63 13.81 -3.81
CA ARG A 367 -3.61 14.68 -3.19
C ARG A 367 -2.58 13.86 -2.38
N PRO A 368 -1.30 14.27 -2.32
CA PRO A 368 -0.31 13.62 -1.48
C PRO A 368 -0.78 13.48 -0.02
N GLY A 369 -0.52 12.32 0.59
CA GLY A 369 -0.88 11.99 1.98
C GLY A 369 -2.35 11.60 2.18
N THR A 370 -3.16 11.63 1.13
CA THR A 370 -4.57 11.20 1.24
C THR A 370 -4.72 9.71 1.00
N LEU A 371 -5.71 9.13 1.66
CA LEU A 371 -6.16 7.75 1.51
C LEU A 371 -7.56 7.74 0.88
N ARG A 372 -7.81 6.77 0.00
CA ARG A 372 -9.15 6.46 -0.51
C ARG A 372 -9.42 4.96 -0.43
N VAL A 373 -10.68 4.60 -0.25
CA VAL A 373 -11.14 3.21 -0.37
C VAL A 373 -11.20 2.84 -1.85
N LEU A 374 -10.79 1.62 -2.19
CA LEU A 374 -10.97 1.09 -3.54
C LEU A 374 -12.43 0.67 -3.76
N GLY A 375 -12.99 1.04 -4.91
CA GLY A 375 -14.33 0.61 -5.28
C GLY A 375 -14.39 -0.87 -5.63
N ARG A 376 -15.59 -1.48 -5.58
CA ARG A 376 -15.78 -2.90 -5.93
C ARG A 376 -15.26 -3.27 -7.32
N GLY A 377 -15.44 -2.39 -8.30
CA GLY A 377 -14.93 -2.61 -9.67
C GLY A 377 -13.40 -2.53 -9.77
N GLU A 378 -12.76 -1.68 -8.97
CA GLU A 378 -11.30 -1.61 -8.88
C GLU A 378 -10.74 -2.87 -8.23
N ILE A 379 -11.37 -3.34 -7.15
CA ILE A 379 -11.01 -4.58 -6.47
C ILE A 379 -11.18 -5.77 -7.43
N GLY A 380 -12.32 -5.89 -8.11
CA GLY A 380 -12.56 -6.96 -9.08
C GLY A 380 -11.50 -7.05 -10.17
N LYS A 381 -11.07 -5.91 -10.73
CA LYS A 381 -9.97 -5.86 -11.71
C LYS A 381 -8.63 -6.30 -11.12
N LEU A 382 -8.34 -5.94 -9.87
CA LEU A 382 -7.14 -6.42 -9.20
C LEU A 382 -7.14 -7.94 -9.06
N TYR A 383 -8.26 -8.53 -8.63
CA TYR A 383 -8.42 -9.98 -8.51
C TYR A 383 -8.24 -10.68 -9.87
N GLU A 384 -8.92 -10.18 -10.91
CA GLU A 384 -8.81 -10.69 -12.27
C GLU A 384 -7.36 -10.63 -12.79
N SER A 385 -6.66 -9.52 -12.54
CA SER A 385 -5.27 -9.33 -12.99
C SER A 385 -4.27 -10.32 -12.40
N VAL A 386 -4.63 -10.98 -11.29
CA VAL A 386 -3.78 -11.97 -10.62
C VAL A 386 -4.43 -13.37 -10.57
N GLY A 387 -5.52 -13.60 -11.28
CA GLY A 387 -6.22 -14.89 -11.35
C GLY A 387 -6.83 -15.35 -10.03
N LEU A 388 -7.43 -14.44 -9.27
CA LEU A 388 -8.20 -14.72 -8.05
C LEU A 388 -9.71 -14.63 -8.27
#